data_AF-A0A962EC74-F1
#
_entry.id   AF-A0A962EC74-F1
#
_cell.length_a   1.000
_cell.length_b   1.000
_cell.length_c   1.000
_cell.angle_alpha   90.00
_cell.angle_beta   90.00
_cell.angle_gamma   90.00
#
_symmetry.space_group_name_H-M   'P 1'
#
loop_
_entity.id
_entity.type
_entity.pdbx_description
1 polymer ?
#
loop_
_entity_poly.entity_id
_entity_poly.type
_entity_poly.pdbx_seq_one_letter_code
_entity_poly.pdbx_strand_id
1 'polypeptide(L)'
;MTRIHIGLMLLLLGAAGIATAEDTIYKCKSRDGSHVFSDKPCAAAKDMQQIRIEPARVPDIAEIQPLCASEDGARRALGALNRKLLGSLPKAQRDAVTSVLAEYARKGEHPGARWGRGADDSVHLCLPTFAKEIVEHVATVDGKLVQIRGGMVSYQNDPDTPLALLDRCEQTWRSCTDVEGANPDSCVTQVPTCDRNEPWKGGRNCCPIQCKTAYNERRANGEMGSSAFLGALYGVPSCVPGIVPRTER
;
A
#
# COMPACT_ATOMS: atom_id res chain seq x y z
N MET A 1 8.61 10.84 -72.19
CA MET A 1 9.44 9.94 -71.36
C MET A 1 9.82 10.70 -70.10
N THR A 2 9.04 10.51 -69.04
CA THR A 2 9.07 11.36 -67.84
C THR A 2 9.75 10.59 -66.71
N ARG A 3 10.88 11.10 -66.21
CA ARG A 3 11.69 10.50 -65.14
C ARG A 3 11.11 10.88 -63.78
N ILE A 4 10.81 9.88 -62.95
CA ILE A 4 10.33 10.01 -61.57
C ILE A 4 11.54 9.92 -60.64
N HIS A 5 11.80 10.98 -59.88
CA HIS A 5 12.79 11.00 -58.80
C HIS A 5 12.14 10.53 -57.49
N ILE A 6 12.57 9.37 -57.00
CA ILE A 6 12.25 8.83 -55.68
C ILE A 6 13.26 9.44 -54.70
N GLY A 7 12.81 10.43 -53.94
CA GLY A 7 13.58 11.06 -52.86
C GLY A 7 13.55 10.21 -51.59
N LEU A 8 14.71 9.66 -51.26
CA LEU A 8 15.03 8.87 -50.07
C LEU A 8 15.00 9.77 -48.81
N MET A 9 13.96 9.66 -48.00
CA MET A 9 13.85 10.36 -46.71
C MET A 9 14.31 9.42 -45.59
N LEU A 10 15.57 9.57 -45.17
CA LEU A 10 16.21 8.83 -44.09
C LEU A 10 15.61 9.25 -42.73
N LEU A 11 14.95 8.32 -42.04
CA LEU A 11 14.50 8.46 -40.65
C LEU A 11 15.69 8.37 -39.69
N LEU A 12 15.99 9.47 -39.00
CA LEU A 12 16.82 9.52 -37.79
C LEU A 12 15.92 9.26 -36.56
N LEU A 13 15.76 7.99 -36.18
CA LEU A 13 15.21 7.61 -34.87
C LEU A 13 16.31 7.71 -33.82
N GLY A 14 16.36 8.84 -33.12
CA GLY A 14 17.18 9.01 -31.91
C GLY A 14 16.63 8.14 -30.78
N ALA A 15 17.46 7.25 -30.27
CA ALA A 15 17.18 6.44 -29.09
C ALA A 15 17.15 7.33 -27.84
N ALA A 16 15.96 7.82 -27.48
CA ALA A 16 15.71 8.35 -26.14
C ALA A 16 15.64 7.16 -25.17
N GLY A 17 16.79 6.84 -24.55
CA GLY A 17 16.84 5.94 -23.40
C GLY A 17 16.01 6.53 -22.27
N ILE A 18 14.91 5.85 -21.94
CA ILE A 18 14.10 6.19 -20.77
C ILE A 18 14.93 5.76 -19.56
N ALA A 19 15.67 6.70 -18.98
CA ALA A 19 16.30 6.51 -17.69
C ALA A 19 15.17 6.38 -16.66
N THR A 20 14.88 5.14 -16.27
CA THR A 20 14.03 4.85 -15.12
C THR A 20 14.68 5.51 -13.91
N ALA A 21 13.98 6.45 -13.27
CA ALA A 21 14.46 7.12 -12.08
C ALA A 21 14.62 6.09 -10.95
N GLU A 22 15.86 5.64 -10.72
CA GLU A 22 16.20 4.79 -9.58
C GLU A 22 16.02 5.59 -8.28
N ASP A 23 15.67 4.89 -7.19
CA ASP A 23 15.44 5.40 -5.83
C ASP A 23 16.67 6.10 -5.21
N THR A 24 17.06 7.22 -5.79
CA THR A 24 18.23 8.01 -5.43
C THR A 24 17.78 9.38 -4.97
N ILE A 25 18.08 9.71 -3.71
CA ILE A 25 17.93 11.06 -3.18
C ILE A 25 19.31 11.72 -3.20
N TYR A 26 19.40 12.90 -3.81
CA TYR A 26 20.59 13.73 -3.83
C TYR A 26 20.54 14.74 -2.68
N LYS A 27 21.58 14.76 -1.86
CA LYS A 27 21.82 15.82 -0.88
C LYS A 27 22.69 16.90 -1.53
N CYS A 28 22.10 18.06 -1.74
CA CYS A 28 22.71 19.23 -2.36
C CYS A 28 23.08 20.27 -1.30
N LYS A 29 24.13 21.06 -1.56
CA LYS A 29 24.42 22.27 -0.80
C LYS A 29 23.81 23.49 -1.49
N SER A 30 23.00 24.26 -0.78
CA SER A 30 22.39 25.47 -1.30
C SER A 30 23.39 26.65 -1.27
N ARG A 31 23.00 27.80 -1.85
CA ARG A 31 23.84 29.01 -1.89
C ARG A 31 24.17 29.58 -0.51
N ASP A 32 23.32 29.37 0.48
CA ASP A 32 23.56 29.81 1.87
C ASP A 32 24.38 28.80 2.69
N GLY A 33 24.75 27.65 2.08
CA GLY A 33 25.50 26.59 2.73
C GLY A 33 24.64 25.50 3.39
N SER A 34 23.32 25.64 3.44
CA SER A 34 22.38 24.64 3.96
C SER A 34 22.28 23.40 3.06
N HIS A 35 21.82 22.28 3.63
CA HIS A 35 21.57 21.05 2.89
C HIS A 35 20.13 20.97 2.42
N VAL A 36 19.93 20.65 1.14
CA VAL A 36 18.62 20.43 0.52
C VAL A 36 18.62 19.05 -0.13
N PHE A 37 17.52 18.31 -0.01
CA PHE A 37 17.39 16.97 -0.59
C PHE A 37 16.51 17.05 -1.84
N SER A 38 16.90 16.38 -2.92
CA SER A 38 16.18 16.37 -4.19
C SER A 38 16.18 14.97 -4.81
N ASP A 39 15.13 14.67 -5.54
CA ASP A 39 15.00 13.52 -6.44
C ASP A 39 15.74 13.70 -7.77
N LYS A 40 16.34 14.88 -8.00
CA LYS A 40 17.12 15.21 -9.19
C LYS A 40 18.56 15.57 -8.82
N PRO A 41 19.53 15.30 -9.72
CA PRO A 41 20.91 15.72 -9.52
C PRO A 41 21.02 17.21 -9.22
N CYS A 42 21.93 17.58 -8.31
CA CYS A 42 22.19 18.98 -7.99
C CYS A 42 22.74 19.71 -9.22
N ALA A 43 22.37 20.98 -9.41
CA ALA A 43 22.87 21.79 -10.53
C ALA A 43 24.41 21.91 -10.56
N ALA A 44 25.06 21.81 -9.40
CA ALA A 44 26.51 21.75 -9.27
C ALA A 44 26.94 20.34 -8.84
N ALA A 45 27.58 19.60 -9.75
CA ALA A 45 28.02 18.21 -9.50
C ALA A 45 28.99 18.08 -8.31
N LYS A 46 29.79 19.11 -8.02
CA LYS A 46 30.75 19.13 -6.91
C LYS A 46 30.11 19.19 -5.52
N ASP A 47 28.84 19.60 -5.45
CA ASP A 47 28.09 19.78 -4.20
C ASP A 47 27.03 18.67 -4.01
N MET A 48 27.12 17.61 -4.82
CA MET A 48 26.18 16.51 -4.87
C MET A 48 26.69 15.31 -4.06
N GLN A 49 25.92 14.90 -3.07
CA GLN A 49 26.09 13.61 -2.41
C GLN A 49 24.90 12.71 -2.73
N GLN A 50 25.16 11.58 -3.38
CA GLN A 50 24.14 10.58 -3.63
C GLN A 50 23.86 9.81 -2.33
N ILE A 51 22.61 9.79 -1.90
CA ILE A 51 22.16 8.98 -0.77
C ILE A 51 21.31 7.85 -1.34
N ARG A 52 21.85 6.63 -1.24
CA ARG A 52 21.08 5.43 -1.49
C ARG A 52 20.31 5.11 -0.20
N ILE A 53 18.98 5.19 -0.27
CA ILE A 53 18.13 4.71 0.82
C ILE A 53 17.85 3.24 0.51
N GLU A 54 18.56 2.33 1.16
CA GLU A 54 18.17 0.93 1.11
C GLU A 54 16.84 0.79 1.88
N PRO A 55 15.79 0.24 1.26
CA PRO A 55 14.56 -0.06 1.99
C PRO A 55 14.91 -0.94 3.19
N ALA A 56 14.35 -0.62 4.36
CA ALA A 56 14.49 -1.49 5.52
C ALA A 56 14.04 -2.89 5.11
N ARG A 57 14.85 -3.91 5.41
CA ARG A 57 14.50 -5.30 5.11
C ARG A 57 13.21 -5.62 5.86
N VAL A 58 12.11 -5.73 5.13
CA VAL A 58 10.86 -6.24 5.67
C VAL A 58 11.09 -7.72 5.95
N PRO A 59 10.82 -8.21 7.18
CA PRO A 59 10.85 -9.64 7.46
C PRO A 59 9.95 -10.36 6.46
N ASP A 60 10.47 -11.42 5.83
CA ASP A 60 9.66 -12.25 4.95
C ASP A 60 8.55 -12.89 5.80
N ILE A 61 7.35 -13.05 5.24
CA ILE A 61 6.23 -13.73 5.89
C ILE A 61 6.64 -15.12 6.39
N ALA A 62 7.59 -15.77 5.69
CA ALA A 62 8.13 -17.06 6.05
C ALA A 62 8.91 -17.05 7.38
N GLU A 63 9.36 -15.88 7.85
CA GLU A 63 10.11 -15.72 9.09
C GLU A 63 9.19 -15.52 10.31
N ILE A 64 7.89 -15.25 10.10
CA ILE A 64 6.92 -15.05 11.19
C ILE A 64 6.48 -16.42 11.73
N GLN A 65 6.97 -16.76 12.92
CA GLN A 65 6.54 -17.99 13.59
C GLN A 65 5.21 -17.79 14.31
N PRO A 66 4.22 -18.70 14.13
CA PRO A 66 2.97 -18.65 14.87
C PRO A 66 3.21 -18.91 16.36
N LEU A 67 2.84 -17.95 17.22
CA LEU A 67 2.95 -18.08 18.67
C LEU A 67 1.72 -18.71 19.29
N CYS A 68 0.54 -18.60 18.65
CA CYS A 68 -0.68 -19.14 19.23
C CYS A 68 -0.66 -20.68 19.31
N ALA A 69 0.07 -21.37 18.44
CA ALA A 69 0.21 -22.82 18.49
C ALA A 69 1.33 -23.30 19.40
N SER A 70 2.29 -22.44 19.73
CA SER A 70 3.46 -22.83 20.53
C SER A 70 3.10 -22.98 22.01
N GLU A 71 3.73 -23.95 22.69
CA GLU A 71 3.56 -24.10 24.13
C GLU A 71 3.93 -22.80 24.83
N ASP A 72 5.02 -22.14 24.46
CA ASP A 72 5.56 -20.93 25.10
C ASP A 72 4.94 -19.59 24.65
N GLY A 73 4.07 -19.58 23.65
CA GLY A 73 3.58 -18.35 23.02
C GLY A 73 2.26 -17.80 23.57
N ALA A 74 2.06 -16.49 23.36
CA ALA A 74 0.85 -15.71 23.63
C ALA A 74 -0.05 -16.23 24.76
N ARG A 75 0.50 -16.33 25.99
CA ARG A 75 -0.20 -16.91 27.15
C ARG A 75 -0.99 -15.90 27.98
N ARG A 76 -0.85 -14.60 27.72
CA ARG A 76 -1.45 -13.57 28.57
C ARG A 76 -2.92 -13.40 28.19
N ALA A 77 -3.80 -13.37 29.17
CA ALA A 77 -5.21 -13.05 28.93
C ALA A 77 -5.32 -11.71 28.18
N LEU A 78 -6.23 -11.61 27.20
CA LEU A 78 -6.39 -10.41 26.39
C LEU A 78 -6.62 -9.15 27.25
N GLY A 79 -7.37 -9.27 28.36
CA GLY A 79 -7.60 -8.18 29.31
C GLY A 79 -6.33 -7.62 29.99
N ALA A 80 -5.20 -8.35 29.98
CA ALA A 80 -3.92 -7.83 30.45
C ALA A 80 -3.26 -6.85 29.45
N LEU A 81 -3.72 -6.79 28.20
CA LEU A 81 -3.33 -5.81 27.20
C LEU A 81 -4.00 -4.46 27.50
N ASN A 82 -3.57 -3.82 28.58
CA ASN A 82 -4.17 -2.59 29.08
C ASN A 82 -3.68 -1.33 28.32
N ARG A 83 -4.33 -0.20 28.59
CA ARG A 83 -4.04 1.10 27.97
C ARG A 83 -2.58 1.55 28.14
N LYS A 84 -1.95 1.25 29.28
CA LYS A 84 -0.54 1.61 29.53
C LYS A 84 0.38 0.86 28.58
N LEU A 85 0.17 -0.44 28.44
CA LEU A 85 0.95 -1.29 27.55
C LEU A 85 0.73 -0.90 26.08
N LEU A 86 -0.53 -0.73 25.66
CA LEU A 86 -0.84 -0.24 24.31
C LEU A 86 -0.15 1.12 24.04
N GLY A 87 -0.18 2.03 25.03
CA GLY A 87 0.47 3.33 24.95
C GLY A 87 1.99 3.27 24.78
N SER A 88 2.65 2.21 25.25
CA SER A 88 4.10 2.00 25.08
C SER A 88 4.51 1.44 23.72
N LEU A 89 3.57 0.94 22.91
CA LEU A 89 3.87 0.45 21.57
C LEU A 89 4.19 1.62 20.62
N PRO A 90 5.07 1.41 19.61
CA PRO A 90 5.18 2.31 18.47
C PRO A 90 3.81 2.64 17.88
N LYS A 91 3.61 3.87 17.42
CA LYS A 91 2.30 4.35 16.97
C LYS A 91 1.67 3.41 15.92
N ALA A 92 2.44 3.03 14.90
CA ALA A 92 1.95 2.18 13.81
C ALA A 92 1.52 0.78 14.32
N GLN A 93 2.35 0.14 15.15
CA GLN A 93 2.01 -1.13 15.81
C GLN A 93 0.76 -1.01 16.70
N ARG A 94 0.66 0.05 17.50
CA ARG A 94 -0.50 0.33 18.35
C ARG A 94 -1.77 0.45 17.52
N ASP A 95 -1.71 1.18 16.41
CA ASP A 95 -2.87 1.40 15.55
C ASP A 95 -3.33 0.07 14.92
N ALA A 96 -2.40 -0.77 14.46
CA ALA A 96 -2.69 -2.11 13.95
C ALA A 96 -3.35 -3.01 15.02
N VAL A 97 -2.76 -3.07 16.23
CA VAL A 97 -3.33 -3.82 17.37
C VAL A 97 -4.74 -3.32 17.70
N THR A 98 -4.92 -1.99 17.79
CA THR A 98 -6.21 -1.38 18.12
C THR A 98 -7.27 -1.69 17.06
N SER A 99 -6.89 -1.71 15.78
CA SER A 99 -7.78 -2.09 14.68
C SER A 99 -8.32 -3.51 14.84
N VAL A 100 -7.43 -4.48 15.11
CA VAL A 100 -7.82 -5.89 15.33
C VAL A 100 -8.73 -6.02 16.55
N LEU A 101 -8.36 -5.38 17.68
CA LEU A 101 -9.16 -5.43 18.90
C LEU A 101 -10.56 -4.83 18.68
N ALA A 102 -10.65 -3.74 17.92
CA ALA A 102 -11.93 -3.13 17.58
C ALA A 102 -12.78 -4.05 16.69
N GLU A 103 -12.18 -4.74 15.72
CA GLU A 103 -12.89 -5.73 14.91
C GLU A 103 -13.37 -6.92 15.74
N TYR A 104 -12.52 -7.43 16.63
CA TYR A 104 -12.86 -8.51 17.54
C TYR A 104 -14.03 -8.16 18.46
N ALA A 105 -13.99 -6.98 19.08
CA ALA A 105 -15.07 -6.47 19.91
C ALA A 105 -16.39 -6.35 19.13
N ARG A 106 -16.35 -5.89 17.87
CA ARG A 106 -17.54 -5.82 17.00
C ARG A 106 -18.15 -7.18 16.70
N LYS A 107 -17.33 -8.23 16.58
CA LYS A 107 -17.78 -9.60 16.32
C LYS A 107 -18.28 -10.32 17.57
N GLY A 108 -18.08 -9.74 18.76
CA GLY A 108 -18.42 -10.34 20.04
C GLY A 108 -17.22 -11.08 20.62
N GLU A 109 -16.82 -10.72 21.84
CA GLU A 109 -15.69 -11.35 22.50
C GLU A 109 -15.98 -12.82 22.82
N HIS A 110 -15.01 -13.68 22.52
CA HIS A 110 -15.05 -15.10 22.84
C HIS A 110 -14.03 -15.46 23.94
N PRO A 111 -14.39 -16.40 24.85
CA PRO A 111 -13.46 -16.94 25.82
C PRO A 111 -12.23 -17.56 25.15
N GLY A 112 -11.06 -17.43 25.79
CA GLY A 112 -9.79 -17.97 25.28
C GLY A 112 -8.96 -16.98 24.45
N ALA A 113 -9.43 -15.74 24.30
CA ALA A 113 -8.64 -14.67 23.70
C ALA A 113 -7.39 -14.37 24.54
N ARG A 114 -6.23 -14.38 23.88
CA ARG A 114 -4.93 -14.21 24.53
C ARG A 114 -3.99 -13.42 23.64
N TRP A 115 -2.91 -12.93 24.22
CA TRP A 115 -1.90 -12.17 23.51
C TRP A 115 -0.49 -12.48 24.02
N GLY A 116 0.51 -12.13 23.21
CA GLY A 116 1.93 -12.25 23.53
C GLY A 116 2.79 -11.26 22.76
N ARG A 117 4.09 -11.29 23.05
CA ARG A 117 5.10 -10.62 22.23
C ARG A 117 6.05 -11.65 21.64
N GLY A 118 6.34 -11.52 20.35
CA GLY A 118 7.39 -12.28 19.67
C GLY A 118 8.79 -11.82 20.08
N ALA A 119 9.81 -12.57 19.64
CA ALA A 119 11.21 -12.22 19.84
C ALA A 119 11.61 -10.94 19.09
N ASP A 120 10.85 -10.58 18.06
CA ASP A 120 10.98 -9.39 17.20
C ASP A 120 10.12 -8.21 17.70
N ASP A 121 9.66 -8.24 18.96
CA ASP A 121 8.76 -7.25 19.56
C ASP A 121 7.38 -7.11 18.88
N SER A 122 7.04 -7.99 17.93
CA SER A 122 5.70 -8.06 17.35
C SER A 122 4.67 -8.43 18.42
N VAL A 123 3.44 -7.93 18.28
CA VAL A 123 2.32 -8.25 19.17
C VAL A 123 1.47 -9.30 18.50
N HIS A 124 1.34 -10.45 19.15
CA HIS A 124 0.51 -11.55 18.67
C HIS A 124 -0.81 -11.54 19.44
N LEU A 125 -1.92 -11.53 18.73
CA LEU A 125 -3.28 -11.62 19.26
C LEU A 125 -3.89 -12.95 18.80
N CYS A 126 -4.12 -13.86 19.73
CA CYS A 126 -4.77 -15.15 19.46
C CYS A 126 -6.26 -15.02 19.77
N LEU A 127 -7.06 -14.91 18.72
CA LEU A 127 -8.46 -14.58 18.82
C LEU A 127 -9.32 -15.77 18.39
N PRO A 128 -10.13 -16.34 19.31
CA PRO A 128 -11.09 -17.37 18.95
C PRO A 128 -12.17 -16.83 18.03
N THR A 129 -12.62 -17.68 17.12
CA THR A 129 -13.76 -17.42 16.23
C THR A 129 -14.98 -18.20 16.67
N PHE A 130 -16.15 -17.91 16.10
CA PHE A 130 -17.37 -18.70 16.28
C PHE A 130 -17.21 -20.18 15.92
N ALA A 131 -16.30 -20.51 15.00
CA ALA A 131 -15.99 -21.89 14.61
C ALA A 131 -15.07 -22.61 15.60
N LYS A 132 -14.75 -21.99 16.75
CA LYS A 132 -13.75 -22.46 17.73
C LYS A 132 -12.33 -22.60 17.15
N GLU A 133 -12.08 -21.97 16.00
CA GLU A 133 -10.73 -21.83 15.46
C GLU A 133 -10.04 -20.63 16.12
N ILE A 134 -8.74 -20.76 16.37
CA ILE A 134 -7.90 -19.62 16.76
C ILE A 134 -7.35 -18.98 15.48
N VAL A 135 -7.56 -17.68 15.37
CA VAL A 135 -6.93 -16.83 14.36
C VAL A 135 -5.87 -15.98 15.06
N GLU A 136 -4.65 -16.05 14.56
CA GLU A 136 -3.54 -15.29 15.10
C GLU A 136 -3.36 -14.02 14.27
N HIS A 137 -3.35 -12.86 14.91
CA HIS A 137 -3.02 -11.59 14.30
C HIS A 137 -1.68 -11.12 14.84
N VAL A 138 -0.72 -10.88 13.95
CA VAL A 138 0.64 -10.43 14.30
C VAL A 138 0.82 -8.99 13.84
N ALA A 139 0.93 -8.08 14.79
CA ALA A 139 1.21 -6.67 14.55
C ALA A 139 2.71 -6.40 14.77
N THR A 140 3.45 -6.14 13.70
CA THR A 140 4.88 -5.84 13.73
C THR A 140 5.13 -4.39 14.19
N VAL A 141 6.37 -4.07 14.56
CA VAL A 141 6.75 -2.74 15.08
C VAL A 141 6.53 -1.60 14.09
N ASP A 142 6.64 -1.86 12.79
CA ASP A 142 6.36 -0.94 11.69
C ASP A 142 4.86 -0.83 11.35
N GLY A 143 4.01 -1.58 12.07
CA GLY A 143 2.56 -1.54 11.93
C GLY A 143 1.99 -2.46 10.87
N LYS A 144 2.78 -3.34 10.24
CA LYS A 144 2.22 -4.41 9.42
C LYS A 144 1.43 -5.36 10.31
N LEU A 145 0.36 -5.88 9.73
CA LEU A 145 -0.61 -6.74 10.35
C LEU A 145 -0.73 -7.96 9.48
N VAL A 146 -0.34 -9.09 10.06
CA VAL A 146 -0.41 -10.40 9.44
C VAL A 146 -1.50 -11.19 10.16
N GLN A 147 -2.23 -11.99 9.41
CA GLN A 147 -3.19 -12.95 9.93
C GLN A 147 -2.71 -14.36 9.59
N ILE A 148 -2.71 -15.23 10.59
CA ILE A 148 -2.38 -16.65 10.46
C ILE A 148 -3.64 -17.44 10.83
N ARG A 149 -4.14 -18.25 9.90
CA ARG A 149 -5.33 -19.10 10.10
C ARG A 149 -5.12 -20.45 9.43
N GLY A 150 -5.16 -21.52 10.22
CA GLY A 150 -5.01 -22.89 9.69
C GLY A 150 -3.69 -23.10 8.92
N GLY A 151 -2.60 -22.46 9.37
CA GLY A 151 -1.30 -22.50 8.69
C GLY A 151 -1.18 -21.59 7.46
N MET A 152 -2.26 -20.96 7.02
CA MET A 152 -2.20 -19.93 5.97
C MET A 152 -1.85 -18.58 6.58
N VAL A 153 -0.92 -17.88 5.95
CA VAL A 153 -0.46 -16.55 6.36
C VAL A 153 -0.93 -15.52 5.32
N SER A 154 -1.55 -14.43 5.76
CA SER A 154 -2.01 -13.34 4.90
C SER A 154 -1.68 -11.97 5.50
N TYR A 155 -1.30 -11.00 4.67
CA TYR A 155 -1.18 -9.61 5.11
C TYR A 155 -2.54 -8.93 5.11
N GLN A 156 -2.90 -8.26 6.21
CA GLN A 156 -4.15 -7.51 6.32
C GLN A 156 -4.01 -6.03 5.97
N ASN A 157 -2.86 -5.42 6.21
CA ASN A 157 -2.63 -3.98 5.96
C ASN A 157 -1.27 -3.69 5.31
N ASP A 158 -0.69 -4.68 4.61
CA ASP A 158 0.59 -4.47 3.92
C ASP A 158 0.40 -3.44 2.80
N PRO A 159 1.07 -2.27 2.88
CA PRO A 159 0.93 -1.22 1.88
C PRO A 159 1.32 -1.71 0.48
N ASP A 160 2.13 -2.76 0.38
CA ASP A 160 2.62 -3.28 -0.89
C ASP A 160 1.76 -4.42 -1.45
N THR A 161 0.48 -4.48 -1.07
CA THR A 161 -0.50 -5.41 -1.69
C THR A 161 -1.40 -4.70 -2.70
N PRO A 162 -1.90 -5.41 -3.74
CA PRO A 162 -2.96 -4.88 -4.60
C PRO A 162 -4.17 -4.37 -3.82
N LEU A 163 -4.56 -5.02 -2.72
CA LEU A 163 -5.72 -4.59 -1.93
C LEU A 163 -5.44 -3.29 -1.19
N ALA A 164 -4.28 -3.15 -0.56
CA ALA A 164 -3.93 -1.89 0.08
C ALA A 164 -3.76 -0.74 -0.94
N LEU A 165 -3.28 -1.04 -2.15
CA LEU A 165 -3.26 -0.07 -3.24
C LEU A 165 -4.67 0.34 -3.66
N LEU A 166 -5.60 -0.61 -3.74
CA LEU A 166 -7.01 -0.34 -4.01
C LEU A 166 -7.58 0.60 -2.95
N ASP A 167 -7.40 0.27 -1.67
CA ASP A 167 -7.91 1.06 -0.54
C ASP A 167 -7.31 2.48 -0.51
N ARG A 168 -5.99 2.61 -0.76
CA ARG A 168 -5.34 3.93 -0.85
C ARG A 168 -5.85 4.75 -2.03
N CYS A 169 -6.06 4.11 -3.18
CA CYS A 169 -6.59 4.77 -4.36
C CYS A 169 -8.02 5.29 -4.08
N GLU A 170 -8.87 4.46 -3.44
CA GLU A 170 -10.20 4.87 -3.01
C GLU A 170 -10.15 6.05 -2.03
N GLN A 171 -9.33 5.93 -0.98
CA GLN A 171 -9.23 6.94 0.06
C GLN A 171 -8.71 8.27 -0.50
N THR A 172 -7.77 8.23 -1.44
CA THR A 172 -7.24 9.43 -2.10
C THR A 172 -8.33 10.12 -2.94
N TRP A 173 -9.14 9.35 -3.67
CA TRP A 173 -10.27 9.89 -4.43
C TRP A 173 -11.36 10.45 -3.51
N ARG A 174 -11.76 9.71 -2.46
CA ARG A 174 -12.74 10.16 -1.46
C ARG A 174 -12.31 11.47 -0.80
N SER A 175 -11.05 11.54 -0.37
CA SER A 175 -10.50 12.76 0.24
C SER A 175 -10.58 13.98 -0.69
N CYS A 176 -10.51 13.77 -2.01
CA CYS A 176 -10.73 14.85 -2.98
C CYS A 176 -12.21 15.20 -3.12
N THR A 177 -13.11 14.20 -3.21
CA THR A 177 -14.55 14.45 -3.39
C THR A 177 -15.24 14.99 -2.15
N ASP A 178 -14.66 14.82 -0.97
CA ASP A 178 -15.16 15.37 0.29
C ASP A 178 -14.91 16.89 0.41
N VAL A 179 -14.08 17.48 -0.47
CA VAL A 179 -13.87 18.93 -0.54
C VAL A 179 -15.10 19.60 -1.14
N GLU A 180 -15.62 20.64 -0.49
CA GLU A 180 -16.79 21.39 -0.96
C GLU A 180 -16.56 21.95 -2.38
N GLY A 181 -17.50 21.66 -3.29
CA GLY A 181 -17.43 22.08 -4.69
C GLY A 181 -16.52 21.21 -5.59
N ALA A 182 -15.81 20.23 -5.04
CA ALA A 182 -15.12 19.23 -5.85
C ALA A 182 -16.13 18.33 -6.58
N ASN A 183 -15.76 17.84 -7.76
CA ASN A 183 -16.55 16.87 -8.50
C ASN A 183 -15.70 15.65 -8.88
N PRO A 184 -16.30 14.47 -9.10
CA PRO A 184 -15.55 13.25 -9.40
C PRO A 184 -14.59 13.37 -10.59
N ASP A 185 -14.99 14.09 -11.66
CA ASP A 185 -14.19 14.23 -12.88
C ASP A 185 -12.90 15.03 -12.62
N SER A 186 -12.98 16.12 -11.86
CA SER A 186 -11.81 16.91 -11.47
C SER A 186 -10.91 16.16 -10.51
N CYS A 187 -11.49 15.33 -9.63
CA CYS A 187 -10.72 14.50 -8.70
C CYS A 187 -9.92 13.42 -9.41
N VAL A 188 -10.52 12.65 -10.32
CA VAL A 188 -9.79 11.61 -11.07
C VAL A 188 -8.63 12.19 -11.87
N THR A 189 -8.78 13.41 -12.40
CA THR A 189 -7.69 14.10 -13.10
C THR A 189 -6.53 14.40 -12.16
N GLN A 190 -6.80 14.85 -10.94
CA GLN A 190 -5.81 15.29 -9.94
C GLN A 190 -5.14 14.16 -9.14
N VAL A 191 -5.79 13.01 -8.98
CA VAL A 191 -5.20 11.90 -8.21
C VAL A 191 -3.86 11.46 -8.84
N PRO A 192 -2.76 11.37 -8.08
CA PRO A 192 -1.47 10.92 -8.62
C PRO A 192 -1.54 9.50 -9.19
N THR A 193 -0.79 9.23 -10.25
CA THR A 193 -0.71 7.89 -10.85
C THR A 193 0.51 7.13 -10.34
N CYS A 194 0.33 5.85 -10.00
CA CYS A 194 1.43 4.99 -9.57
C CYS A 194 2.37 4.62 -10.74
N ASP A 195 3.58 4.18 -10.41
CA ASP A 195 4.49 3.56 -11.38
C ASP A 195 3.83 2.33 -12.02
N ARG A 196 4.07 2.10 -13.31
CA ARG A 196 3.41 1.05 -14.09
C ARG A 196 3.89 -0.36 -13.75
N ASN A 197 5.11 -0.52 -13.23
CA ASN A 197 5.68 -1.86 -13.06
C ASN A 197 5.21 -2.53 -11.76
N GLU A 198 5.15 -1.79 -10.66
CA GLU A 198 4.77 -2.31 -9.34
C GLU A 198 4.03 -1.22 -8.55
N PRO A 199 2.81 -0.84 -8.97
CA PRO A 199 2.12 0.34 -8.45
C PRO A 199 1.81 0.25 -6.95
N TRP A 200 1.83 -0.95 -6.37
CA TRP A 200 1.62 -1.17 -4.95
C TRP A 200 2.87 -0.88 -4.11
N LYS A 201 4.09 -0.97 -4.67
CA LYS A 201 5.34 -0.81 -3.91
C LYS A 201 5.59 0.63 -3.48
N GLY A 202 6.03 0.79 -2.24
CA GLY A 202 6.49 2.06 -1.69
C GLY A 202 5.39 2.92 -1.06
N GLY A 203 4.20 2.35 -0.83
CA GLY A 203 3.16 2.93 0.02
C GLY A 203 2.65 4.33 -0.37
N ARG A 204 2.86 4.78 -1.61
CA ARG A 204 2.45 6.12 -2.05
C ARG A 204 0.92 6.19 -2.21
N ASN A 205 0.35 7.37 -1.93
CA ASN A 205 -1.05 7.68 -2.21
C ASN A 205 -1.20 7.97 -3.71
N CYS A 206 -1.45 6.93 -4.48
CA CYS A 206 -1.63 7.00 -5.92
C CYS A 206 -2.66 5.97 -6.38
N CYS A 207 -3.18 6.16 -7.59
CA CYS A 207 -4.01 5.17 -8.28
C CYS A 207 -3.26 4.57 -9.48
N PRO A 208 -3.47 3.29 -9.82
CA PRO A 208 -3.05 2.76 -11.11
C PRO A 208 -3.58 3.62 -12.26
N ILE A 209 -2.79 3.81 -13.31
CA ILE A 209 -3.24 4.55 -14.51
C ILE A 209 -4.48 3.90 -15.13
N GLN A 210 -4.57 2.58 -15.04
CA GLN A 210 -5.71 1.77 -15.48
C GLN A 210 -7.02 2.22 -14.84
N CYS A 211 -6.99 2.73 -13.59
CA CYS A 211 -8.18 3.23 -12.92
C CYS A 211 -8.71 4.53 -13.56
N LYS A 212 -7.81 5.42 -14.02
CA LYS A 212 -8.22 6.60 -14.78
C LYS A 212 -8.78 6.23 -16.14
N THR A 213 -8.16 5.27 -16.83
CA THR A 213 -8.65 4.78 -18.13
C THR A 213 -10.04 4.18 -18.00
N ALA A 214 -10.23 3.21 -17.08
CA ALA A 214 -11.52 2.57 -16.85
C ALA A 214 -12.61 3.55 -16.38
N TYR A 215 -12.26 4.55 -15.57
CA TYR A 215 -13.16 5.64 -15.21
C TYR A 215 -13.65 6.40 -16.46
N ASN A 216 -12.73 6.85 -17.31
CA ASN A 216 -13.07 7.63 -18.49
C ASN A 216 -13.93 6.85 -19.48
N GLU A 217 -13.67 5.56 -19.66
CA GLU A 217 -14.49 4.67 -20.49
C GLU A 217 -15.93 4.58 -19.96
N ARG A 218 -16.10 4.41 -18.65
CA ARG A 218 -17.43 4.39 -18.01
C ARG A 218 -18.15 5.73 -18.13
N ARG A 219 -17.42 6.85 -17.96
CA ARG A 219 -17.97 8.20 -18.18
C ARG A 219 -18.43 8.41 -19.62
N ALA A 220 -17.66 7.93 -20.60
CA ALA A 220 -18.04 7.99 -22.01
C ALA A 220 -19.30 7.16 -22.32
N ASN A 221 -19.57 6.11 -21.55
CA ASN A 221 -20.80 5.31 -21.62
C ASN A 221 -21.98 5.92 -20.84
N GLY A 222 -21.83 7.13 -20.29
CA GLY A 222 -22.90 7.84 -19.60
C GLY A 222 -23.06 7.52 -18.10
N GLU A 223 -22.16 6.74 -17.50
CA GLU A 223 -22.20 6.50 -16.06
C GLU A 223 -21.89 7.78 -15.27
N MET A 224 -22.57 8.01 -14.13
CA MET A 224 -22.27 9.14 -13.24
C MET A 224 -20.88 9.02 -12.61
N GLY A 225 -20.22 10.14 -12.32
CA GLY A 225 -18.86 10.21 -11.77
C GLY A 225 -18.54 9.18 -10.67
N SER A 226 -19.22 9.25 -9.52
CA SER A 226 -18.97 8.32 -8.41
C SER A 226 -19.22 6.86 -8.78
N SER A 227 -20.25 6.57 -9.57
CA SER A 227 -20.53 5.21 -10.07
C SER A 227 -19.43 4.72 -11.00
N ALA A 228 -18.95 5.57 -11.91
CA ALA A 228 -17.88 5.25 -12.84
C ALA A 228 -16.58 4.93 -12.10
N PHE A 229 -16.24 5.69 -11.05
CA PHE A 229 -15.02 5.44 -10.28
C PHE A 229 -15.12 4.15 -9.46
N LEU A 230 -16.19 3.96 -8.70
CA LEU A 230 -16.40 2.73 -7.92
C LEU A 230 -16.52 1.51 -8.84
N GLY A 231 -17.13 1.65 -10.00
CA GLY A 231 -17.20 0.62 -11.03
C GLY A 231 -15.83 0.29 -11.66
N ALA A 232 -14.95 1.28 -11.82
CA ALA A 232 -13.57 1.02 -12.25
C ALA A 232 -12.77 0.28 -11.17
N LEU A 233 -12.95 0.67 -9.91
CA LEU A 233 -12.19 0.14 -8.78
C LEU A 233 -12.62 -1.26 -8.37
N TYR A 234 -13.92 -1.51 -8.24
CA TYR A 234 -14.50 -2.75 -7.73
C TYR A 234 -15.17 -3.62 -8.79
N GLY A 235 -15.28 -3.14 -10.03
CA GLY A 235 -15.89 -3.89 -11.13
C GLY A 235 -15.06 -5.11 -11.54
N VAL A 236 -15.58 -5.85 -12.52
CA VAL A 236 -14.90 -7.00 -13.12
C VAL A 236 -14.56 -6.68 -14.58
N PRO A 237 -13.27 -6.63 -14.95
CA PRO A 237 -12.09 -6.67 -14.08
C PRO A 237 -11.92 -5.39 -13.24
N SER A 238 -11.24 -5.49 -12.09
CA SER A 238 -10.82 -4.32 -11.31
C SER A 238 -9.69 -3.60 -12.05
N CYS A 239 -9.65 -2.28 -11.96
CA CYS A 239 -8.55 -1.49 -12.48
C CYS A 239 -7.24 -1.65 -11.69
N VAL A 240 -7.27 -2.29 -10.52
CA VAL A 240 -6.08 -2.57 -9.70
C VAL A 240 -5.55 -3.97 -10.05
N PRO A 241 -4.34 -4.09 -10.63
CA PRO A 241 -3.80 -5.38 -11.03
C PRO A 241 -3.69 -6.35 -9.86
N GLY A 242 -4.11 -7.60 -10.06
CA GLY A 242 -4.07 -8.65 -9.03
C GLY A 242 -5.30 -8.74 -8.13
N ILE A 243 -6.25 -7.80 -8.24
CA ILE A 243 -7.55 -7.93 -7.58
C ILE A 243 -8.45 -8.83 -8.42
N VAL A 244 -8.71 -10.02 -7.90
CA VAL A 244 -9.76 -10.92 -8.42
C VAL A 244 -11.05 -10.70 -7.63
N PRO A 245 -12.22 -10.61 -8.28
CA PRO A 245 -13.49 -10.54 -7.58
C PRO A 245 -13.65 -11.78 -6.72
N ARG A 246 -14.04 -11.62 -5.45
CA ARG A 246 -14.52 -12.76 -4.68
C ARG A 246 -15.83 -13.20 -5.32
N THR A 247 -15.82 -14.29 -6.06
CA THR A 247 -17.06 -15.03 -6.33
C THR A 247 -17.62 -15.43 -4.97
N GLU A 248 -18.73 -14.80 -4.57
CA GLU A 248 -19.54 -15.28 -3.44
C GLU A 248 -19.85 -16.76 -3.71
N ARG A 249 -19.33 -17.63 -2.85
CA ARG A 249 -19.66 -19.06 -2.84
C ARG A 249 -20.73 -19.32 -1.81
#